data_AF-A0A9D2AXD1-F1
#
_entry.id   AF-A0A9D2AXD1-F1
#
_cell.length_a   1.000
_cell.length_b   1.000
_cell.length_c   1.000
_cell.angle_alpha   90.00
_cell.angle_beta   90.00
_cell.angle_gamma   90.00
#
_symmetry.space_group_name_H-M   'P 1'
#
loop_
_entity.id
_entity.type
_entity.pdbx_description
1 polymer ?
#
loop_
_entity_poly.entity_id
_entity_poly.type
_entity_poly.pdbx_seq_one_letter_code
_entity_poly.pdbx_strand_id
1 'polypeptide(L)'
;EGKHAIAGMLREGRTGETDDRSRELYRYFWNRETDREWLKKLVDAACYSYEARGIGRAAARELYGRILSGSVTRMEQYEACAYAHFLSYGLELQERQEYELKAADMGNLYHAAIDGAFRRAADRGRRLQDMDDAERDALSDEAVEEAVADYGGKIMTSSARNLYLAGKVGRITRRTLWALAEQLRRGEFDPVGFEVSFSAADNLSALKIRLSEDEALHLRGRIDRMDLCEDEKHIYVKIIDYKSGGVSFDLAALYYGLQLQLVVYMDAAMELMERRNPEKEVVPAGVFYYHIDDPVVDGEEADTREEADRAALKKLRMDGLVNSEPGVISLMDREIETASDVIPVAMKNGLIQEPRSSVANRARFSALRKYVRGKLRQAGLEILDGRTEASPYKQGKRTACDYCPYHGICGFDRNLPGYDFNRLRDIKAEDIWSEIEGDGGEEEI
;
A
#
# COMPACT_ATOMS: atom_id res chain seq x y z
N GLU A 1 5.66 51.70 -9.16
CA GLU A 1 4.38 51.68 -9.92
C GLU A 1 4.53 50.99 -11.29
N GLY A 2 5.35 51.48 -12.24
CA GLY A 2 5.47 50.88 -13.59
C GLY A 2 5.88 49.39 -13.65
N LYS A 3 6.74 48.92 -12.74
CA LYS A 3 7.11 47.49 -12.66
C LYS A 3 5.94 46.58 -12.23
N HIS A 4 5.06 47.07 -11.34
CA HIS A 4 3.86 46.35 -10.93
C HIS A 4 2.81 46.32 -12.03
N ALA A 5 2.67 47.42 -12.78
CA ALA A 5 1.76 47.48 -13.92
C ALA A 5 2.12 46.44 -14.99
N ILE A 6 3.40 46.30 -15.37
CA ILE A 6 3.84 45.24 -16.30
C ILE A 6 3.53 43.84 -15.75
N ALA A 7 3.74 43.59 -14.47
CA ALA A 7 3.48 42.28 -13.88
C ALA A 7 1.98 41.92 -13.88
N GLY A 8 1.09 42.90 -13.74
CA GLY A 8 -0.36 42.73 -13.92
C GLY A 8 -0.72 42.46 -15.38
N MET A 9 -0.20 43.28 -16.29
CA MET A 9 -0.41 43.14 -17.73
C MET A 9 0.07 41.79 -18.29
N LEU A 10 1.20 41.26 -17.83
CA LEU A 10 1.68 39.96 -18.30
C LEU A 10 0.83 38.79 -17.78
N ARG A 11 0.15 38.96 -16.63
CA ARG A 11 -0.84 37.98 -16.15
C ARG A 11 -2.14 38.07 -16.94
N GLU A 12 -2.61 39.29 -17.20
CA GLU A 12 -3.85 39.58 -17.95
C GLU A 12 -3.68 39.27 -19.44
N GLY A 13 -2.53 39.57 -20.05
CA GLY A 13 -2.23 39.29 -21.46
C GLY A 13 -2.24 37.80 -21.84
N ARG A 14 -2.24 36.89 -20.86
CA ARG A 14 -2.53 35.46 -21.08
C ARG A 14 -3.96 35.21 -21.59
N THR A 15 -4.89 36.14 -21.38
CA THR A 15 -6.29 36.04 -21.83
C THR A 15 -6.55 36.71 -23.19
N GLY A 16 -5.51 37.28 -23.84
CA GLY A 16 -5.56 37.73 -25.24
C GLY A 16 -5.76 39.22 -25.49
N GLU A 17 -5.89 40.06 -24.45
CA GLU A 17 -5.99 41.52 -24.60
C GLU A 17 -4.73 42.22 -24.12
N THR A 18 -4.05 42.96 -25.01
CA THR A 18 -2.97 43.89 -24.64
C THR A 18 -3.24 45.24 -25.28
N ASP A 19 -3.43 46.27 -24.46
CA ASP A 19 -3.61 47.64 -24.94
C ASP A 19 -2.29 48.28 -25.43
N ASP A 20 -2.37 49.42 -26.11
CA ASP A 20 -1.17 50.07 -26.67
C ASP A 20 -0.25 50.65 -25.58
N ARG A 21 -0.81 51.08 -24.44
CA ARG A 21 -0.03 51.57 -23.28
C ARG A 21 0.85 50.46 -22.68
N SER A 22 0.34 49.25 -22.66
CA SER A 22 1.01 48.04 -22.19
C SER A 22 2.25 47.73 -23.05
N ARG A 23 2.10 47.85 -24.37
CA ARG A 23 3.19 47.63 -25.32
C ARG A 23 4.28 48.69 -25.21
N GLU A 24 3.91 49.95 -24.99
CA GLU A 24 4.86 51.04 -24.77
C GLU A 24 5.65 50.87 -23.47
N LEU A 25 4.97 50.52 -22.37
CA LEU A 25 5.62 50.27 -21.09
C LEU A 25 6.60 49.09 -21.18
N TYR A 26 6.22 48.00 -21.85
CA TYR A 26 7.12 46.88 -22.14
C TYR A 26 8.37 47.33 -22.91
N ARG A 27 8.20 48.09 -24.01
CA ARG A 27 9.32 48.62 -24.82
C ARG A 27 10.23 49.53 -23.99
N TYR A 28 9.66 50.36 -23.12
CA TYR A 28 10.41 51.24 -22.23
C TYR A 28 11.37 50.46 -21.33
N PHE A 29 10.88 49.41 -20.65
CA PHE A 29 11.73 48.59 -19.78
C PHE A 29 12.69 47.66 -20.57
N TRP A 30 12.30 47.18 -21.75
CA TRP A 30 13.17 46.36 -22.61
C TRP A 30 14.40 47.12 -23.12
N ASN A 31 14.23 48.41 -23.43
CA ASN A 31 15.31 49.26 -23.95
C ASN A 31 16.25 49.77 -22.84
N ARG A 32 15.87 49.66 -21.57
CA ARG A 32 16.73 49.97 -20.42
C ARG A 32 17.56 48.76 -20.02
N GLU A 33 18.87 48.86 -20.21
CA GLU A 33 19.81 47.76 -19.93
C GLU A 33 19.74 47.28 -18.47
N THR A 34 19.52 48.19 -17.51
CA THR A 34 19.35 47.90 -16.08
C THR A 34 18.10 47.09 -15.74
N ASP A 35 17.07 47.15 -16.60
CA ASP A 35 15.76 46.54 -16.33
C ASP A 35 15.47 45.34 -17.24
N ARG A 36 16.22 45.17 -18.34
CA ARG A 36 16.01 44.10 -19.33
C ARG A 36 16.06 42.71 -18.72
N GLU A 37 17.03 42.43 -17.85
CA GLU A 37 17.17 41.11 -17.23
C GLU A 37 16.00 40.80 -16.27
N TRP A 38 15.56 41.82 -15.51
CA TRP A 38 14.37 41.71 -14.68
C TRP A 38 13.11 41.45 -15.53
N LEU A 39 12.95 42.17 -16.65
CA LEU A 39 11.81 42.01 -17.54
C LEU A 39 11.79 40.62 -18.20
N LYS A 40 12.93 40.09 -18.62
CA LYS A 40 13.04 38.71 -19.14
C LYS A 40 12.53 37.69 -18.13
N LYS A 41 13.04 37.73 -16.88
CA LYS A 41 12.58 36.83 -15.80
C LYS A 41 11.08 36.95 -15.54
N LEU A 42 10.54 38.17 -15.63
CA LEU A 42 9.12 38.42 -15.45
C LEU A 42 8.27 37.84 -16.59
N VAL A 43 8.73 37.98 -17.84
CA VAL A 43 8.09 37.35 -19.02
C VAL A 43 8.18 35.83 -18.93
N ASP A 44 9.35 35.29 -18.61
CA ASP A 44 9.55 33.84 -18.47
C ASP A 44 8.62 33.27 -17.40
N ALA A 45 8.54 33.91 -16.23
CA ALA A 45 7.60 33.51 -15.17
C ALA A 45 6.14 33.67 -15.59
N ALA A 46 5.80 34.75 -16.30
CA ALA A 46 4.46 35.01 -16.78
C ALA A 46 4.08 34.18 -18.03
N CYS A 47 5.01 33.50 -18.69
CA CYS A 47 4.73 32.59 -19.81
C CYS A 47 5.01 31.13 -19.44
N TYR A 48 5.49 30.87 -18.22
CA TYR A 48 5.74 29.53 -17.74
C TYR A 48 4.47 28.68 -17.75
N SER A 49 4.60 27.50 -18.35
CA SER A 49 3.66 26.38 -18.28
C SER A 49 4.47 25.14 -17.99
N TYR A 50 3.96 24.28 -17.12
CA TYR A 50 4.50 22.95 -16.96
C TYR A 50 4.27 22.13 -18.24
N GLU A 51 5.30 21.38 -18.63
CA GLU A 51 5.25 20.43 -19.74
C GLU A 51 5.90 19.12 -19.29
N ALA A 52 5.17 18.02 -19.40
CA ALA A 52 5.68 16.68 -19.18
C ALA A 52 6.68 16.31 -20.28
N ARG A 53 7.99 16.46 -19.99
CA ARG A 53 9.06 16.08 -20.93
C ARG A 53 9.70 14.73 -20.60
N GLY A 54 9.62 14.30 -19.34
CA GLY A 54 10.34 13.12 -18.85
C GLY A 54 11.86 13.29 -18.89
N ILE A 55 12.57 12.21 -18.60
CA ILE A 55 14.04 12.12 -18.70
C ILE A 55 14.50 11.39 -19.98
N GLY A 56 13.58 10.73 -20.66
CA GLY A 56 13.83 9.91 -21.86
C GLY A 56 14.46 8.55 -21.54
N ARG A 57 14.27 7.60 -22.47
CA ARG A 57 14.67 6.19 -22.29
C ARG A 57 16.16 5.97 -22.04
N ALA A 58 17.02 6.75 -22.68
CA ALA A 58 18.47 6.61 -22.48
C ALA A 58 18.89 6.95 -21.04
N ALA A 59 18.39 8.07 -20.50
CA ALA A 59 18.68 8.47 -19.12
C ALA A 59 18.00 7.51 -18.12
N ALA A 60 16.77 7.08 -18.39
CA ALA A 60 16.06 6.13 -17.55
C ALA A 60 16.81 4.78 -17.44
N ARG A 61 17.37 4.28 -18.54
CA ARG A 61 18.20 3.06 -18.54
C ARG A 61 19.49 3.20 -17.75
N GLU A 62 20.12 4.37 -17.78
CA GLU A 62 21.31 4.63 -16.96
C GLU A 62 20.96 4.74 -15.46
N LEU A 63 19.82 5.35 -15.11
CA LEU A 63 19.38 5.49 -13.72
C LEU A 63 18.86 4.18 -13.11
N TYR A 64 18.03 3.45 -13.86
CA TYR A 64 17.30 2.29 -13.33
C TYR A 64 17.88 0.95 -13.78
N GLY A 65 18.78 0.95 -14.77
CA GLY A 65 19.27 -0.25 -15.42
C GLY A 65 18.25 -0.86 -16.39
N ARG A 66 18.65 -1.97 -17.02
CA ARG A 66 17.74 -2.80 -17.85
C ARG A 66 16.82 -3.70 -17.01
N ILE A 67 17.27 -4.02 -15.79
CA ILE A 67 16.52 -4.81 -14.83
C ILE A 67 16.05 -3.87 -13.73
N LEU A 68 14.83 -3.37 -13.86
CA LEU A 68 14.19 -2.54 -12.86
C LEU A 68 13.93 -3.39 -11.61
N SER A 69 14.68 -3.14 -10.54
CA SER A 69 14.55 -3.92 -9.29
C SER A 69 13.88 -3.09 -8.19
N GLY A 70 12.89 -3.62 -7.49
CA GLY A 70 12.17 -2.85 -6.46
C GLY A 70 11.14 -3.62 -5.66
N SER A 71 10.48 -2.94 -4.72
CA SER A 71 9.32 -3.47 -3.98
C SER A 71 8.01 -3.17 -4.70
N VAL A 72 6.93 -3.83 -4.29
CA VAL A 72 5.58 -3.48 -4.78
C VAL A 72 5.22 -2.04 -4.39
N THR A 73 5.59 -1.61 -3.17
CA THR A 73 5.41 -0.22 -2.71
C THR A 73 6.10 0.82 -3.59
N ARG A 74 7.22 0.46 -4.24
CA ARG A 74 7.87 1.33 -5.24
C ARG A 74 6.97 1.55 -6.45
N MET A 75 6.27 0.52 -6.91
CA MET A 75 5.37 0.59 -8.06
C MET A 75 4.10 1.38 -7.68
N GLU A 76 3.53 1.13 -6.50
CA GLU A 76 2.41 1.91 -5.97
C GLU A 76 2.75 3.40 -5.85
N GLN A 77 3.99 3.75 -5.46
CA GLN A 77 4.45 5.13 -5.44
C GLN A 77 4.55 5.75 -6.84
N TYR A 78 4.91 4.96 -7.86
CA TYR A 78 4.92 5.43 -9.25
C TYR A 78 3.50 5.74 -9.73
N GLU A 79 2.55 4.83 -9.50
CA GLU A 79 1.13 5.04 -9.82
C GLU A 79 0.54 6.22 -9.05
N ALA A 80 1.00 6.45 -7.82
CA ALA A 80 0.58 7.60 -7.03
C ALA A 80 1.09 8.94 -7.63
N CYS A 81 2.37 8.98 -8.00
CA CYS A 81 3.01 10.12 -8.66
C CYS A 81 4.38 9.73 -9.24
N ALA A 82 4.49 9.70 -10.57
CA ALA A 82 5.72 9.34 -11.27
C ALA A 82 6.91 10.24 -10.89
N TYR A 83 6.68 11.53 -10.64
CA TYR A 83 7.75 12.43 -10.20
C TYR A 83 8.24 12.13 -8.77
N ALA A 84 7.34 11.77 -7.86
CA ALA A 84 7.76 11.37 -6.51
C ALA A 84 8.60 10.09 -6.54
N HIS A 85 8.23 9.13 -7.40
CA HIS A 85 9.06 7.95 -7.66
C HIS A 85 10.43 8.32 -8.24
N PHE A 86 10.49 9.21 -9.23
CA PHE A 86 11.75 9.68 -9.81
C PHE A 86 12.67 10.30 -8.76
N LEU A 87 12.15 11.16 -7.88
CA LEU A 87 12.94 11.77 -6.81
C LEU A 87 13.43 10.73 -5.79
N SER A 88 12.59 9.74 -5.45
CA SER A 88 12.89 8.74 -4.43
C SER A 88 13.82 7.62 -4.90
N TYR A 89 13.63 7.11 -6.11
CA TYR A 89 14.35 5.94 -6.64
C TYR A 89 15.20 6.22 -7.87
N GLY A 90 15.03 7.37 -8.52
CA GLY A 90 15.90 7.80 -9.61
C GLY A 90 17.03 8.66 -9.10
N LEU A 91 16.71 9.71 -8.34
CA LEU A 91 17.69 10.61 -7.73
C LEU A 91 18.10 10.22 -6.31
N GLU A 92 17.42 9.22 -5.72
CA GLU A 92 17.70 8.72 -4.37
C GLU A 92 17.69 9.81 -3.29
N LEU A 93 16.77 10.77 -3.41
CA LEU A 93 16.65 11.85 -2.44
C LEU A 93 16.10 11.32 -1.11
N GLN A 94 16.85 11.57 -0.04
CA GLN A 94 16.49 11.18 1.32
C GLN A 94 16.17 12.41 2.17
N GLU A 95 15.14 12.28 3.00
CA GLU A 95 14.89 13.26 4.06
C GLU A 95 16.05 13.24 5.07
N ARG A 96 16.31 14.40 5.68
CA ARG A 96 17.25 14.46 6.80
C ARG A 96 16.73 13.56 7.92
N GLN A 97 17.58 12.65 8.37
CA GLN A 97 17.28 11.84 9.55
C GLN A 97 17.33 12.72 10.80
N GLU A 98 16.25 12.67 11.57
CA GLU A 98 16.12 13.33 12.87
C GLU A 98 16.07 12.28 13.97
N TYR A 99 16.54 12.62 15.16
CA TYR A 99 16.53 11.70 16.31
C TYR A 99 15.16 11.68 16.98
N GLU A 100 14.16 11.15 16.26
CA GLU A 100 12.78 11.03 16.71
C GLU A 100 12.19 9.65 16.35
N LEU A 101 11.14 9.25 17.08
CA LEU A 101 10.34 8.08 16.72
C LEU A 101 9.22 8.51 15.79
N LYS A 102 9.27 8.03 14.54
CA LYS A 102 8.23 8.25 13.52
C LYS A 102 7.18 7.14 13.56
N ALA A 103 6.08 7.35 12.86
CA ALA A 103 5.01 6.34 12.77
C ALA A 103 5.50 5.03 12.10
N ALA A 104 6.36 5.12 11.09
CA ALA A 104 6.94 3.96 10.41
C ALA A 104 7.78 3.09 11.37
N ASP A 105 8.47 3.72 12.32
CA ASP A 105 9.28 3.05 13.33
C ASP A 105 8.41 2.22 14.28
N MET A 106 7.27 2.78 14.69
CA MET A 106 6.28 2.07 15.48
C MET A 106 5.71 0.87 14.70
N GLY A 107 5.43 1.05 13.40
CA GLY A 107 5.06 -0.04 12.51
C GLY A 107 6.08 -1.18 12.55
N ASN A 108 7.35 -0.88 12.30
CA ASN A 108 8.42 -1.89 12.34
C ASN A 108 8.52 -2.61 13.69
N LEU A 109 8.40 -1.89 14.81
CA LEU A 109 8.37 -2.48 16.14
C LEU A 109 7.21 -3.47 16.32
N TYR A 110 6.01 -3.12 15.83
CA TYR A 110 4.88 -4.04 15.92
C TYR A 110 5.07 -5.29 15.07
N HIS A 111 5.55 -5.17 13.82
CA HIS A 111 5.82 -6.35 12.97
C HIS A 111 6.83 -7.27 13.66
N ALA A 112 7.95 -6.71 14.13
CA ALA A 112 9.00 -7.47 14.81
C ALA A 112 8.48 -8.17 16.08
N ALA A 113 7.66 -7.49 16.88
CA ALA A 113 7.10 -8.07 18.10
C ALA A 113 6.07 -9.17 17.82
N ILE A 114 5.19 -9.00 16.83
CA ILE A 114 4.18 -10.01 16.47
C ILE A 114 4.87 -11.24 15.87
N ASP A 115 5.77 -11.03 14.90
CA ASP A 115 6.58 -12.09 14.31
C ASP A 115 7.40 -12.83 15.37
N GLY A 116 8.10 -12.08 16.23
CA GLY A 116 8.88 -12.63 17.34
C GLY A 116 8.06 -13.47 18.31
N ALA A 117 6.80 -13.12 18.55
CA ALA A 117 5.89 -13.91 19.39
C ALA A 117 5.48 -15.22 18.70
N PHE A 118 5.08 -15.17 17.43
CA PHE A 118 4.71 -16.35 16.66
C PHE A 118 5.88 -17.34 16.50
N ARG A 119 7.08 -16.84 16.19
CA ARG A 119 8.30 -17.67 16.12
C ARG A 119 8.58 -18.37 17.45
N ARG A 120 8.53 -17.63 18.56
CA ARG A 120 8.71 -18.21 19.91
C ARG A 120 7.66 -19.27 20.25
N ALA A 121 6.40 -19.05 19.88
CA ALA A 121 5.34 -20.05 20.07
C ALA A 121 5.68 -21.34 19.31
N ALA A 122 6.07 -21.21 18.03
CA ALA A 122 6.48 -22.33 17.20
C ALA A 122 7.72 -23.06 17.74
N ASP A 123 8.75 -22.32 18.19
CA ASP A 123 9.96 -22.88 18.80
C ASP A 123 9.66 -23.68 20.08
N ARG A 124 8.60 -23.28 20.81
CA ARG A 124 8.09 -24.00 22.00
C ARG A 124 7.15 -25.16 21.65
N GLY A 125 6.88 -25.42 20.37
CA GLY A 125 5.94 -26.43 19.91
C GLY A 125 4.49 -26.15 20.34
N ARG A 126 4.15 -24.88 20.55
CA ARG A 126 2.82 -24.43 20.99
C ARG A 126 2.18 -23.57 19.93
N ARG A 127 0.86 -23.66 19.76
CA ARG A 127 0.09 -22.76 18.91
C ARG A 127 -0.50 -21.64 19.76
N LEU A 128 -0.55 -20.43 19.23
CA LEU A 128 -1.02 -19.26 19.98
C LEU A 128 -2.48 -19.41 20.45
N GLN A 129 -3.31 -20.07 19.64
CA GLN A 129 -4.71 -20.38 19.98
C GLN A 129 -4.87 -21.35 21.15
N ASP A 130 -3.86 -22.17 21.45
CA ASP A 130 -3.87 -23.16 22.54
C ASP A 130 -3.22 -22.62 23.84
N MET A 131 -2.87 -21.34 23.88
CA MET A 131 -2.29 -20.67 25.05
C MET A 131 -3.37 -19.94 25.85
N ASP A 132 -3.22 -19.93 27.17
CA ASP A 132 -4.02 -19.07 28.04
C ASP A 132 -3.55 -17.60 27.98
N ASP A 133 -4.26 -16.71 28.70
CA ASP A 133 -3.95 -15.28 28.69
C ASP A 133 -2.57 -14.98 29.29
N ALA A 134 -2.18 -15.70 30.36
CA ALA A 134 -0.92 -15.46 31.04
C ALA A 134 0.28 -15.91 30.19
N GLU A 135 0.15 -17.06 29.53
CA GLU A 135 1.15 -17.57 28.58
C GLU A 135 1.33 -16.62 27.39
N ARG A 136 0.23 -16.11 26.81
CA ARG A 136 0.28 -15.15 25.69
C ARG A 136 0.86 -13.81 26.10
N ASP A 137 0.51 -13.30 27.28
CA ASP A 137 1.04 -12.03 27.79
C ASP A 137 2.55 -12.12 28.04
N ALA A 138 3.03 -13.21 28.64
CA ALA A 138 4.46 -13.43 28.83
C ALA A 138 5.21 -13.53 27.49
N LEU A 139 4.65 -14.26 26.53
CA LEU A 139 5.21 -14.36 25.17
C LEU A 139 5.28 -13.00 24.48
N SER A 140 4.23 -12.18 24.62
CA SER A 140 4.19 -10.82 24.08
C SER A 140 5.26 -9.93 24.71
N ASP A 141 5.46 -10.01 26.01
CA ASP A 141 6.43 -9.20 26.73
C ASP A 141 7.85 -9.52 26.26
N GLU A 142 8.20 -10.81 26.19
CA GLU A 142 9.50 -11.25 25.69
C GLU A 142 9.76 -10.77 24.25
N ALA A 143 8.76 -10.84 23.37
CA ALA A 143 8.91 -10.44 21.98
C ALA A 143 9.02 -8.91 21.82
N VAL A 144 8.29 -8.14 22.63
CA VAL A 144 8.38 -6.67 22.65
C VAL A 144 9.71 -6.20 23.22
N GLU A 145 10.21 -6.84 24.28
CA GLU A 145 11.52 -6.54 24.86
C GLU A 145 12.64 -6.74 23.84
N GLU A 146 12.63 -7.85 23.09
CA GLU A 146 13.58 -8.09 22.00
C GLU A 146 13.45 -7.02 20.89
N ALA A 147 12.24 -6.78 20.39
CA ALA A 147 12.03 -5.80 19.32
C ALA A 147 12.50 -4.39 19.70
N VAL A 148 12.25 -3.97 20.95
CA VAL A 148 12.72 -2.68 21.49
C VAL A 148 14.24 -2.63 21.64
N ALA A 149 14.87 -3.75 22.03
CA ALA A 149 16.33 -3.82 22.14
C ALA A 149 16.99 -3.68 20.76
N ASP A 150 16.51 -4.43 19.77
CA ASP A 150 17.06 -4.48 18.41
C ASP A 150 16.88 -3.18 17.62
N TYR A 151 15.75 -2.49 17.82
CA TYR A 151 15.48 -1.20 17.17
C TYR A 151 16.41 -0.06 17.64
N GLY A 152 17.20 -0.29 18.69
CA GLY A 152 18.15 0.68 19.23
C GLY A 152 17.66 1.28 20.54
N GLY A 153 17.47 0.41 21.55
CA GLY A 153 16.78 0.70 22.82
C GLY A 153 17.10 2.02 23.53
N LYS A 154 18.24 2.67 23.26
CA LYS A 154 18.57 4.01 23.75
C LYS A 154 17.57 5.10 23.32
N ILE A 155 16.96 5.02 22.13
CA ILE A 155 15.92 6.00 21.73
C ILE A 155 14.63 5.75 22.51
N MET A 156 14.26 4.49 22.72
CA MET A 156 13.04 4.13 23.47
C MET A 156 13.14 4.54 24.94
N THR A 157 14.34 4.54 25.52
CA THR A 157 14.59 5.01 26.90
C THR A 157 15.08 6.46 26.98
N SER A 158 15.13 7.21 25.88
CA SER A 158 15.75 8.56 25.87
C SER A 158 14.89 9.63 26.55
N SER A 159 13.60 9.37 26.71
CA SER A 159 12.65 10.31 27.34
C SER A 159 11.49 9.57 27.99
N ALA A 160 10.81 10.23 28.94
CA ALA A 160 9.60 9.69 29.55
C ALA A 160 8.49 9.42 28.51
N ARG A 161 8.41 10.24 27.46
CA ARG A 161 7.49 10.02 26.32
C ARG A 161 7.79 8.71 25.63
N ASN A 162 9.05 8.44 25.29
CA ASN A 162 9.43 7.25 24.55
C ASN A 162 9.28 5.99 25.43
N LEU A 163 9.55 6.10 26.73
CA LEU A 163 9.29 5.02 27.68
C LEU A 163 7.79 4.67 27.73
N TYR A 164 6.91 5.68 27.73
CA TYR A 164 5.47 5.45 27.62
C TYR A 164 5.10 4.80 26.28
N LEU A 165 5.72 5.20 25.17
CA LEU A 165 5.50 4.58 23.86
C LEU A 165 5.90 3.11 23.86
N ALA A 166 7.02 2.73 24.49
CA ALA A 166 7.41 1.32 24.66
C ALA A 166 6.32 0.52 25.41
N GLY A 167 5.82 1.07 26.52
CA GLY A 167 4.71 0.44 27.25
C GLY A 167 3.42 0.36 26.43
N LYS A 168 3.17 1.35 25.55
CA LYS A 168 2.04 1.32 24.61
C LYS A 168 2.21 0.23 23.56
N VAL A 169 3.42 -0.01 23.04
CA VAL A 169 3.71 -1.13 22.13
C VAL A 169 3.34 -2.44 22.80
N GLY A 170 3.80 -2.67 24.04
CA GLY A 170 3.47 -3.87 24.81
C GLY A 170 1.97 -4.14 24.89
N ARG A 171 1.18 -3.14 25.30
CA ARG A 171 -0.28 -3.28 25.40
C ARG A 171 -0.96 -3.61 24.07
N ILE A 172 -0.58 -2.91 22.99
CA ILE A 172 -1.17 -3.10 21.67
C ILE A 172 -0.77 -4.47 21.09
N THR A 173 0.47 -4.91 21.29
CA THR A 173 0.93 -6.24 20.87
C THR A 173 0.16 -7.34 21.60
N ARG A 174 -0.03 -7.24 22.93
CA ARG A 174 -0.84 -8.21 23.69
C ARG A 174 -2.26 -8.29 23.16
N ARG A 175 -2.92 -7.14 22.96
CA ARG A 175 -4.28 -7.09 22.36
C ARG A 175 -4.31 -7.72 20.98
N THR A 176 -3.29 -7.48 20.16
CA THR A 176 -3.17 -8.04 18.81
C THR A 176 -3.00 -9.56 18.84
N LEU A 177 -2.09 -10.08 19.66
CA LEU A 177 -1.91 -11.53 19.83
C LEU A 177 -3.15 -12.19 20.40
N TRP A 178 -3.86 -11.51 21.31
CA TRP A 178 -5.14 -11.99 21.82
C TRP A 178 -6.17 -12.17 20.69
N ALA A 179 -6.36 -11.14 19.87
CA ALA A 179 -7.33 -11.16 18.78
C ALA A 179 -6.93 -12.17 17.68
N LEU A 180 -5.65 -12.22 17.30
CA LEU A 180 -5.16 -13.18 16.31
C LEU A 180 -5.33 -14.63 16.77
N ALA A 181 -5.12 -14.92 18.05
CA ALA A 181 -5.39 -16.25 18.61
C ALA A 181 -6.89 -16.59 18.56
N GLU A 182 -7.77 -15.64 18.86
CA GLU A 182 -9.21 -15.84 18.80
C GLU A 182 -9.68 -16.07 17.35
N GLN A 183 -9.13 -15.32 16.40
CA GLN A 183 -9.36 -15.55 14.97
C GLN A 183 -8.90 -16.94 14.52
N LEU A 184 -7.75 -17.41 15.02
CA LEU A 184 -7.25 -18.75 14.73
C LEU A 184 -8.13 -19.86 15.33
N ARG A 185 -8.75 -19.65 16.50
CA ARG A 185 -9.68 -20.62 17.11
C ARG A 185 -10.94 -20.85 16.27
N ARG A 186 -11.37 -19.84 15.51
CA ARG A 186 -12.60 -19.90 14.70
C ARG A 186 -12.44 -20.69 13.41
N GLY A 187 -11.21 -20.84 12.93
CA GLY A 187 -10.88 -21.48 11.66
C GLY A 187 -9.93 -22.67 11.80
N GLU A 188 -9.50 -23.16 10.64
CA GLU A 188 -8.60 -24.32 10.47
C GLU A 188 -7.27 -23.96 9.83
N PHE A 189 -7.03 -22.66 9.70
CA PHE A 189 -5.79 -22.15 9.14
C PHE A 189 -4.69 -22.19 10.19
N ASP A 190 -3.57 -22.82 9.87
CA ASP A 190 -2.38 -22.80 10.69
C ASP A 190 -1.37 -21.78 10.12
N PRO A 191 -0.75 -20.94 10.97
CA PRO A 191 0.33 -20.06 10.53
C PRO A 191 1.58 -20.89 10.21
N VAL A 192 2.08 -20.82 8.98
CA VAL A 192 3.23 -21.64 8.54
C VAL A 192 4.45 -20.80 8.12
N GLY A 193 4.25 -19.51 7.88
CA GLY A 193 5.30 -18.62 7.40
C GLY A 193 5.17 -17.25 8.04
N PHE A 194 6.23 -16.80 8.68
CA PHE A 194 6.37 -15.45 9.21
C PHE A 194 7.53 -14.77 8.49
N GLU A 195 7.34 -13.51 8.11
CA GLU A 195 8.34 -12.74 7.35
C GLU A 195 8.86 -13.48 6.09
N VAL A 196 7.96 -14.14 5.36
CA VAL A 196 8.35 -14.91 4.16
C VAL A 196 8.85 -13.95 3.11
N SER A 197 10.17 -13.93 2.93
CA SER A 197 10.84 -13.06 1.98
C SER A 197 10.84 -13.68 0.60
N PHE A 198 10.49 -12.89 -0.40
CA PHE A 198 10.53 -13.28 -1.78
C PHE A 198 11.33 -12.29 -2.61
N SER A 199 11.99 -12.81 -3.63
CA SER A 199 12.84 -12.06 -4.52
C SER A 199 12.89 -12.71 -5.90
N ALA A 200 13.49 -12.01 -6.85
CA ALA A 200 13.85 -12.60 -8.13
C ALA A 200 14.79 -13.82 -7.99
N ALA A 201 15.49 -14.04 -6.87
CA ALA A 201 16.31 -15.23 -6.70
C ALA A 201 15.46 -16.51 -6.61
N ASP A 202 14.23 -16.42 -6.10
CA ASP A 202 13.29 -17.54 -5.96
C ASP A 202 12.72 -18.01 -7.31
N ASN A 203 13.03 -17.26 -8.38
CA ASN A 203 12.65 -17.54 -9.75
C ASN A 203 11.13 -17.75 -9.92
N LEU A 204 10.33 -17.04 -9.12
CA LEU A 204 8.88 -17.00 -9.24
C LEU A 204 8.49 -16.06 -10.39
N SER A 205 7.63 -16.54 -11.27
CA SER A 205 7.09 -15.77 -12.39
C SER A 205 6.32 -14.54 -11.91
N ALA A 206 5.68 -14.60 -10.74
CA ALA A 206 5.00 -13.49 -10.09
C ALA A 206 5.94 -12.30 -9.78
N LEU A 207 7.24 -12.55 -9.64
CA LEU A 207 8.25 -11.56 -9.23
C LEU A 207 9.24 -11.20 -10.34
N LYS A 208 9.18 -11.91 -11.47
CA LYS A 208 9.96 -11.65 -12.68
C LYS A 208 9.03 -11.37 -13.84
N ILE A 209 8.81 -10.09 -14.11
CA ILE A 209 7.93 -9.65 -15.20
C ILE A 209 8.80 -9.19 -16.36
N ARG A 210 8.71 -9.89 -17.49
CA ARG A 210 9.40 -9.49 -18.73
C ARG A 210 8.72 -8.24 -19.29
N LEU A 211 9.51 -7.20 -19.57
CA LEU A 211 9.02 -5.95 -20.15
C LEU A 211 9.24 -5.94 -21.67
N SER A 212 10.45 -6.31 -22.10
CA SER A 212 10.87 -6.43 -23.50
C SER A 212 11.89 -7.58 -23.67
N GLU A 213 12.55 -7.68 -24.84
CA GLU A 213 13.59 -8.68 -25.08
C GLU A 213 14.77 -8.57 -24.11
N ASP A 214 15.14 -7.34 -23.72
CA ASP A 214 16.31 -7.07 -22.89
C ASP A 214 16.01 -6.33 -21.58
N GLU A 215 14.74 -6.06 -21.27
CA GLU A 215 14.29 -5.40 -20.04
C GLU A 215 13.34 -6.25 -19.21
N ALA A 216 13.50 -6.18 -17.89
CA ALA A 216 12.67 -6.91 -16.93
C ALA A 216 12.41 -6.09 -15.66
N LEU A 217 11.29 -6.38 -15.01
CA LEU A 217 10.96 -5.91 -13.66
C LEU A 217 11.15 -7.07 -12.67
N HIS A 218 12.03 -6.86 -11.71
CA HIS A 218 12.31 -7.79 -10.62
C HIS A 218 11.77 -7.23 -9.31
N LEU A 219 10.75 -7.91 -8.77
CA LEU A 219 10.15 -7.54 -7.51
C LEU A 219 10.79 -8.29 -6.34
N ARG A 220 10.86 -7.60 -5.21
CA ARG A 220 11.16 -8.18 -3.89
C ARG A 220 10.08 -7.76 -2.91
N GLY A 221 9.79 -8.62 -1.96
CA GLY A 221 8.76 -8.37 -0.97
C GLY A 221 8.93 -9.28 0.22
N ARG A 222 8.15 -8.99 1.26
CA ARG A 222 8.08 -9.82 2.44
C ARG A 222 6.62 -9.91 2.83
N ILE A 223 6.11 -11.13 2.88
CA ILE A 223 4.79 -11.42 3.41
C ILE A 223 4.93 -11.46 4.93
N ASP A 224 4.16 -10.63 5.64
CA ASP A 224 4.23 -10.63 7.10
C ASP A 224 3.80 -11.98 7.68
N ARG A 225 2.67 -12.51 7.20
CA ARG A 225 2.18 -13.83 7.62
C ARG A 225 1.45 -14.58 6.51
N MET A 226 1.77 -15.86 6.38
CA MET A 226 1.10 -16.82 5.51
C MET A 226 0.51 -17.94 6.36
N ASP A 227 -0.80 -18.12 6.24
CA ASP A 227 -1.54 -19.22 6.82
C ASP A 227 -1.91 -20.24 5.74
N LEU A 228 -1.87 -21.52 6.08
CA LEU A 228 -2.32 -22.61 5.22
C LEU A 228 -3.40 -23.44 5.89
N CYS A 229 -4.29 -23.98 5.08
CA CYS A 229 -5.14 -25.10 5.44
C CYS A 229 -5.03 -26.13 4.32
N GLU A 230 -4.95 -27.42 4.66
CA GLU A 230 -4.66 -28.47 3.68
C GLU A 230 -5.64 -29.63 3.84
N ASP A 231 -6.22 -30.06 2.71
CA ASP A 231 -7.01 -31.29 2.61
C ASP A 231 -6.33 -32.30 1.67
N GLU A 232 -6.98 -33.43 1.38
CA GLU A 232 -6.39 -34.46 0.51
C GLU A 232 -6.07 -33.96 -0.91
N LYS A 233 -6.81 -32.96 -1.42
CA LYS A 233 -6.75 -32.49 -2.81
C LYS A 233 -6.31 -31.04 -2.94
N HIS A 234 -6.46 -30.23 -1.90
CA HIS A 234 -6.27 -28.78 -1.98
C HIS A 234 -5.34 -28.25 -0.89
N ILE A 235 -4.66 -27.16 -1.23
CA ILE A 235 -3.95 -26.29 -0.30
C ILE A 235 -4.58 -24.91 -0.38
N TYR A 236 -5.17 -24.44 0.71
CA TYR A 236 -5.78 -23.12 0.81
C TYR A 236 -4.76 -22.13 1.36
N VAL A 237 -4.50 -21.05 0.64
CA VAL A 237 -3.51 -20.04 0.99
C VAL A 237 -4.19 -18.77 1.49
N LYS A 238 -3.81 -18.30 2.68
CA LYS A 238 -4.28 -17.05 3.25
C LYS A 238 -3.09 -16.15 3.59
N ILE A 239 -3.11 -14.92 3.08
CA ILE A 239 -2.06 -13.92 3.31
C ILE A 239 -2.56 -12.82 4.22
N ILE A 240 -1.76 -12.44 5.21
CA ILE A 240 -2.02 -11.34 6.12
C ILE A 240 -0.84 -10.38 6.09
N ASP A 241 -1.15 -9.09 5.95
CA ASP A 241 -0.22 -7.98 6.05
C ASP A 241 -0.64 -7.08 7.23
N TYR A 242 0.31 -6.78 8.10
CA TYR A 242 0.04 -6.01 9.31
C TYR A 242 0.11 -4.51 9.02
N LYS A 243 -0.89 -3.75 9.46
CA LYS A 243 -0.95 -2.30 9.29
C LYS A 243 -1.22 -1.62 10.61
N SER A 244 -0.30 -0.76 11.07
CA SER A 244 -0.52 0.11 12.25
C SER A 244 -1.33 1.38 11.94
N GLY A 245 -1.85 1.51 10.72
CA GLY A 245 -2.70 2.61 10.27
C GLY A 245 -4.05 2.11 9.75
N GLY A 246 -5.00 3.02 9.54
CA GLY A 246 -6.37 2.68 9.12
C GLY A 246 -6.56 2.50 7.61
N VAL A 247 -5.58 1.91 6.91
CA VAL A 247 -5.68 1.65 5.46
C VAL A 247 -6.46 0.36 5.21
N SER A 248 -7.73 0.48 4.83
CA SER A 248 -8.55 -0.65 4.41
C SER A 248 -8.21 -1.08 2.98
N PHE A 249 -8.52 -2.33 2.66
CA PHE A 249 -8.59 -2.86 1.32
C PHE A 249 -9.65 -2.10 0.52
N ASP A 250 -9.25 -1.58 -0.64
CA ASP A 250 -10.12 -0.87 -1.55
C ASP A 250 -9.87 -1.38 -2.98
N LEU A 251 -10.90 -2.02 -3.56
CA LEU A 251 -10.84 -2.55 -4.92
C LEU A 251 -10.58 -1.44 -5.96
N ALA A 252 -11.07 -0.22 -5.73
CA ALA A 252 -10.80 0.92 -6.61
C ALA A 252 -9.33 1.35 -6.52
N ALA A 253 -8.77 1.42 -5.30
CA ALA A 253 -7.35 1.72 -5.12
C ALA A 253 -6.45 0.68 -5.80
N LEU A 254 -6.81 -0.61 -5.68
CA LEU A 254 -6.13 -1.70 -6.39
C LEU A 254 -6.23 -1.53 -7.91
N TYR A 255 -7.43 -1.26 -8.44
CA TYR A 255 -7.66 -1.03 -9.87
C TYR A 255 -6.78 0.10 -10.43
N TYR A 256 -6.59 1.18 -9.66
CA TYR A 256 -5.69 2.28 -10.02
C TYR A 256 -4.21 2.02 -9.72
N GLY A 257 -3.83 0.82 -9.26
CA GLY A 257 -2.44 0.48 -9.01
C GLY A 257 -1.87 0.99 -7.66
N LEU A 258 -2.72 1.48 -6.76
CA LEU A 258 -2.33 2.06 -5.47
C LEU A 258 -2.27 1.04 -4.32
N GLN A 259 -2.85 -0.15 -4.50
CA GLN A 259 -2.86 -1.24 -3.50
C GLN A 259 -2.67 -2.61 -4.18
N LEU A 260 -1.45 -2.87 -4.64
CA LEU A 260 -1.07 -4.08 -5.38
C LEU A 260 -0.46 -5.17 -4.48
N GLN A 261 0.13 -4.77 -3.35
CA GLN A 261 0.96 -5.64 -2.48
C GLN A 261 0.31 -6.99 -2.15
N LEU A 262 -0.92 -6.98 -1.64
CA LEU A 262 -1.62 -8.20 -1.21
C LEU A 262 -1.82 -9.22 -2.35
N VAL A 263 -2.13 -8.75 -3.57
CA VAL A 263 -2.35 -9.65 -4.73
C VAL A 263 -1.04 -10.22 -5.24
N VAL A 264 0.03 -9.42 -5.29
CA VAL A 264 1.37 -9.90 -5.66
C VAL A 264 1.85 -10.96 -4.68
N TYR A 265 1.60 -10.75 -3.39
CA TYR A 265 1.98 -11.68 -2.33
C TYR A 265 1.19 -12.98 -2.42
N MET A 266 -0.11 -12.90 -2.66
CA MET A 266 -0.92 -14.10 -2.94
C MET A 266 -0.41 -14.85 -4.17
N ASP A 267 -0.11 -14.16 -5.26
CA ASP A 267 0.39 -14.77 -6.50
C ASP A 267 1.72 -15.50 -6.28
N ALA A 268 2.67 -14.86 -5.57
CA ALA A 268 3.96 -15.46 -5.22
C ALA A 268 3.82 -16.66 -4.27
N ALA A 269 2.95 -16.56 -3.25
CA ALA A 269 2.70 -17.64 -2.31
C ALA A 269 2.03 -18.84 -2.98
N MET A 270 1.04 -18.60 -3.83
CA MET A 270 0.39 -19.65 -4.60
C MET A 270 1.39 -20.38 -5.51
N GLU A 271 2.19 -19.64 -6.30
CA GLU A 271 3.19 -20.23 -7.19
C GLU A 271 4.23 -21.07 -6.41
N LEU A 272 4.65 -20.60 -5.22
CA LEU A 272 5.54 -21.36 -4.34
C LEU A 272 4.89 -22.68 -3.88
N MET A 273 3.62 -22.64 -3.47
CA MET A 273 2.91 -23.82 -2.98
C MET A 273 2.60 -24.81 -4.11
N GLU A 274 2.26 -24.33 -5.30
CA GLU A 274 2.04 -25.16 -6.50
C GLU A 274 3.30 -25.93 -6.88
N ARG A 275 4.48 -25.26 -6.82
CA ARG A 275 5.77 -25.92 -7.08
C ARG A 275 6.13 -26.96 -6.03
N ARG A 276 5.79 -26.72 -4.77
CA ARG A 276 6.09 -27.63 -3.66
C ARG A 276 5.16 -28.83 -3.60
N ASN A 277 3.93 -28.70 -4.08
CA ASN A 277 2.89 -29.74 -3.99
C ASN A 277 2.19 -29.92 -5.35
N PRO A 278 2.88 -30.47 -6.38
CA PRO A 278 2.33 -30.60 -7.74
C PRO A 278 1.07 -31.48 -7.84
N GLU A 279 0.80 -32.28 -6.82
CA GLU A 279 -0.34 -33.19 -6.73
C GLU A 279 -1.61 -32.56 -6.13
N LYS A 280 -1.52 -31.36 -5.56
CA LYS A 280 -2.64 -30.65 -4.93
C LYS A 280 -2.97 -29.36 -5.68
N GLU A 281 -4.25 -29.03 -5.74
CA GLU A 281 -4.70 -27.75 -6.26
C GLU A 281 -4.50 -26.66 -5.20
N VAL A 282 -3.80 -25.58 -5.56
CA VAL A 282 -3.64 -24.43 -4.67
C VAL A 282 -4.78 -23.43 -4.89
N VAL A 283 -5.46 -23.08 -3.80
CA VAL A 283 -6.66 -22.24 -3.81
C VAL A 283 -6.40 -20.95 -3.03
N PRO A 284 -6.62 -19.76 -3.60
CA PRO A 284 -6.53 -18.52 -2.85
C PRO A 284 -7.70 -18.47 -1.89
N ALA A 285 -7.42 -18.48 -0.58
CA ALA A 285 -8.45 -18.44 0.44
C ALA A 285 -8.84 -16.99 0.78
N GLY A 286 -7.85 -16.11 0.90
CA GLY A 286 -8.09 -14.69 1.09
C GLY A 286 -6.81 -13.89 1.33
N VAL A 287 -6.91 -12.59 1.10
CA VAL A 287 -5.86 -11.61 1.37
C VAL A 287 -6.37 -10.58 2.35
N PHE A 288 -5.59 -10.26 3.36
CA PHE A 288 -6.04 -9.42 4.47
C PHE A 288 -5.01 -8.39 4.89
N TYR A 289 -5.48 -7.19 5.19
CA TYR A 289 -4.85 -6.31 6.15
C TYR A 289 -5.37 -6.65 7.55
N TYR A 290 -4.46 -6.78 8.49
CA TYR A 290 -4.78 -6.81 9.91
C TYR A 290 -4.39 -5.46 10.53
N HIS A 291 -5.37 -4.75 11.08
CA HIS A 291 -5.15 -3.47 11.73
C HIS A 291 -4.65 -3.65 13.15
N ILE A 292 -3.42 -3.23 13.40
CA ILE A 292 -2.82 -3.24 14.73
C ILE A 292 -3.36 -2.04 15.51
N ASP A 293 -4.21 -2.32 16.49
CA ASP A 293 -4.81 -1.31 17.35
C ASP A 293 -5.15 -1.87 18.74
N ASP A 294 -5.44 -0.99 19.69
CA ASP A 294 -6.07 -1.32 20.97
C ASP A 294 -7.38 -0.52 21.08
N PRO A 295 -8.46 -1.02 20.44
CA PRO A 295 -9.66 -0.23 20.24
C PRO A 295 -10.41 0.01 21.54
N VAL A 296 -10.90 1.23 21.71
CA VAL A 296 -11.82 1.57 22.79
C VAL A 296 -13.21 1.06 22.42
N VAL A 297 -13.82 0.26 23.29
CA VAL A 297 -15.20 -0.21 23.16
C VAL A 297 -16.11 0.73 23.95
N ASP A 298 -17.24 1.11 23.36
CA ASP A 298 -18.22 1.96 24.05
C ASP A 298 -18.91 1.14 25.14
N GLY A 299 -19.05 1.72 26.33
CA GLY A 299 -19.71 1.06 27.46
C GLY A 299 -21.20 0.83 27.21
N GLU A 300 -21.82 1.60 26.31
CA GLU A 300 -23.21 1.36 25.89
C GLU A 300 -23.35 0.13 24.97
N GLU A 301 -22.25 -0.34 24.36
CA GLU A 301 -22.23 -1.51 23.47
C GLU A 301 -21.90 -2.83 24.20
N ALA A 302 -21.47 -2.76 25.47
CA ALA A 302 -21.02 -3.93 26.23
C ALA A 302 -21.20 -3.77 27.75
N ASP A 303 -22.16 -4.50 28.32
CA ASP A 303 -22.43 -4.51 29.76
C ASP A 303 -21.54 -5.54 30.49
N THR A 304 -21.00 -6.52 29.75
CA THR A 304 -20.15 -7.60 30.27
C THR A 304 -18.77 -7.62 29.63
N ARG A 305 -17.81 -8.30 30.29
CA ARG A 305 -16.47 -8.48 29.74
C ARG A 305 -16.48 -9.25 28.41
N GLU A 306 -17.34 -10.25 28.29
CA GLU A 306 -17.48 -11.06 27.07
C GLU A 306 -18.01 -10.23 25.89
N GLU A 307 -19.00 -9.36 26.13
CA GLU A 307 -19.50 -8.44 25.11
C GLU A 307 -18.43 -7.42 24.70
N ALA A 308 -17.65 -6.91 25.67
CA ALA A 308 -16.57 -5.97 25.39
C ALA A 308 -15.47 -6.63 24.56
N ASP A 309 -15.09 -7.87 24.88
CA ASP A 309 -14.11 -8.63 24.12
C ASP A 309 -14.66 -8.95 22.71
N ARG A 310 -15.93 -9.33 22.57
CA ARG A 310 -16.54 -9.52 21.24
C ARG A 310 -16.55 -8.24 20.40
N ALA A 311 -16.91 -7.10 21.00
CA ALA A 311 -16.89 -5.82 20.31
C ALA A 311 -15.46 -5.39 19.91
N ALA A 312 -14.48 -5.63 20.77
CA ALA A 312 -13.06 -5.40 20.45
C ALA A 312 -12.59 -6.32 19.31
N LEU A 313 -12.93 -7.61 19.34
CA LEU A 313 -12.60 -8.56 18.27
C LEU A 313 -13.19 -8.10 16.93
N LYS A 314 -14.45 -7.66 16.93
CA LYS A 314 -15.12 -7.15 15.72
C LYS A 314 -14.46 -5.87 15.17
N LYS A 315 -13.93 -5.00 16.04
CA LYS A 315 -13.14 -3.83 15.62
C LYS A 315 -11.76 -4.22 15.07
N LEU A 316 -11.20 -5.34 15.52
CA LEU A 316 -9.93 -5.94 15.07
C LEU A 316 -10.11 -7.01 13.98
N ARG A 317 -11.31 -7.11 13.42
CA ARG A 317 -11.64 -8.02 12.33
C ARG A 317 -10.71 -7.75 11.15
N MET A 318 -10.24 -8.82 10.50
CA MET A 318 -9.45 -8.66 9.28
C MET A 318 -10.25 -7.93 8.20
N ASP A 319 -9.56 -7.09 7.43
CA ASP A 319 -10.12 -6.35 6.30
C ASP A 319 -9.41 -6.78 5.02
N GLY A 320 -10.15 -7.06 3.95
CA GLY A 320 -9.54 -7.73 2.80
C GLY A 320 -10.54 -8.41 1.88
N LEU A 321 -10.06 -9.34 1.06
CA LEU A 321 -10.86 -10.06 0.07
C LEU A 321 -10.85 -11.56 0.38
N VAL A 322 -12.04 -12.16 0.47
CA VAL A 322 -12.25 -13.57 0.86
C VAL A 322 -12.73 -14.40 -0.34
N ASN A 323 -12.31 -15.66 -0.43
CA ASN A 323 -12.87 -16.59 -1.41
C ASN A 323 -14.36 -16.83 -1.14
N SER A 324 -15.21 -16.59 -2.12
CA SER A 324 -16.66 -16.72 -1.98
C SER A 324 -17.17 -18.17 -1.90
N GLU A 325 -16.30 -19.17 -2.00
CA GLU A 325 -16.70 -20.57 -1.87
C GLU A 325 -17.09 -20.89 -0.41
N PRO A 326 -18.29 -21.44 -0.16
CA PRO A 326 -18.75 -21.72 1.21
C PRO A 326 -17.79 -22.61 1.99
N GLY A 327 -17.18 -23.61 1.34
CA GLY A 327 -16.18 -24.47 1.97
C GLY A 327 -14.97 -23.70 2.48
N VAL A 328 -14.47 -22.72 1.71
CA VAL A 328 -13.33 -21.90 2.10
C VAL A 328 -13.69 -20.94 3.24
N ILE A 329 -14.88 -20.36 3.21
CA ILE A 329 -15.38 -19.50 4.30
C ILE A 329 -15.45 -20.28 5.61
N SER A 330 -15.98 -21.51 5.58
CA SER A 330 -16.05 -22.38 6.76
C SER A 330 -14.67 -22.82 7.29
N LEU A 331 -13.62 -22.81 6.46
CA LEU A 331 -12.24 -23.02 6.93
C LEU A 331 -11.70 -21.79 7.68
N MET A 332 -12.22 -20.59 7.41
CA MET A 332 -11.79 -19.36 8.09
C MET A 332 -12.59 -19.08 9.35
N ASP A 333 -13.90 -19.33 9.34
CA ASP A 333 -14.78 -19.13 10.48
C ASP A 333 -15.96 -20.11 10.40
N ARG A 334 -15.96 -21.08 11.31
CA ARG A 334 -16.97 -22.14 11.42
C ARG A 334 -18.26 -21.69 12.10
N GLU A 335 -18.22 -20.52 12.75
CA GLU A 335 -19.29 -20.05 13.64
C GLU A 335 -20.14 -18.95 13.00
N ILE A 336 -19.95 -18.67 11.70
CA ILE A 336 -20.71 -17.62 11.01
C ILE A 336 -22.19 -18.02 10.88
N GLU A 337 -23.04 -17.29 11.58
CA GLU A 337 -24.50 -17.36 11.36
C GLU A 337 -25.01 -16.21 10.49
N THR A 338 -24.68 -14.97 10.86
CA THR A 338 -25.19 -13.74 10.22
C THR A 338 -24.08 -12.81 9.74
N ALA A 339 -23.06 -12.61 10.56
CA ALA A 339 -21.86 -11.86 10.20
C ALA A 339 -20.68 -12.41 10.99
N SER A 340 -19.53 -12.51 10.34
CA SER A 340 -18.30 -12.91 11.00
C SER A 340 -17.70 -11.75 11.79
N ASP A 341 -17.21 -12.07 12.99
CA ASP A 341 -16.43 -11.16 13.83
C ASP A 341 -14.94 -11.16 13.43
N VAL A 342 -14.50 -12.07 12.55
CA VAL A 342 -13.08 -12.32 12.21
C VAL A 342 -12.71 -12.07 10.75
N ILE A 343 -13.65 -12.23 9.81
CA ILE A 343 -13.48 -11.95 8.37
C ILE A 343 -14.59 -11.04 7.81
N PRO A 344 -14.40 -10.33 6.68
CA PRO A 344 -15.39 -9.40 6.15
C PRO A 344 -16.50 -10.13 5.35
N VAL A 345 -17.20 -11.06 5.98
CA VAL A 345 -18.28 -11.86 5.38
C VAL A 345 -19.56 -11.76 6.21
N ALA A 346 -20.67 -11.54 5.52
CA ALA A 346 -22.02 -11.60 6.07
C ALA A 346 -22.85 -12.66 5.35
N MET A 347 -23.69 -13.38 6.09
CA MET A 347 -24.52 -14.47 5.59
C MET A 347 -25.98 -14.27 5.98
N LYS A 348 -26.88 -14.79 5.15
CA LYS A 348 -28.31 -14.87 5.43
C LYS A 348 -28.84 -16.19 4.91
N ASN A 349 -29.39 -17.03 5.80
CA ASN A 349 -29.90 -18.35 5.47
C ASN A 349 -28.87 -19.25 4.74
N GLY A 350 -27.60 -19.20 5.16
CA GLY A 350 -26.52 -19.96 4.53
C GLY A 350 -26.00 -19.42 3.20
N LEU A 351 -26.53 -18.27 2.72
CA LEU A 351 -26.07 -17.60 1.51
C LEU A 351 -25.28 -16.33 1.85
N ILE A 352 -24.23 -16.07 1.08
CA ILE A 352 -23.39 -14.87 1.24
C ILE A 352 -24.20 -13.62 0.85
N GLN A 353 -24.12 -12.58 1.68
CA GLN A 353 -24.63 -11.26 1.34
C GLN A 353 -23.52 -10.46 0.67
N GLU A 354 -23.37 -10.59 -0.66
CA GLU A 354 -22.31 -9.90 -1.42
C GLU A 354 -22.23 -8.38 -1.15
N PRO A 355 -23.33 -7.61 -1.08
CA PRO A 355 -23.25 -6.16 -0.80
C PRO A 355 -22.70 -5.79 0.59
N ARG A 356 -22.60 -6.77 1.50
CA ARG A 356 -22.10 -6.60 2.87
C ARG A 356 -20.84 -7.41 3.13
N SER A 357 -20.30 -8.04 2.09
CA SER A 357 -19.14 -8.93 2.17
C SER A 357 -18.09 -8.48 1.17
N SER A 358 -16.82 -8.64 1.52
CA SER A 358 -15.73 -8.44 0.57
C SER A 358 -15.26 -9.80 0.08
N VAL A 359 -15.86 -10.26 -1.03
CA VAL A 359 -15.69 -11.62 -1.55
C VAL A 359 -15.40 -11.65 -3.05
N ALA A 360 -14.63 -12.66 -3.47
CA ALA A 360 -14.35 -12.98 -4.86
C ALA A 360 -14.27 -14.50 -5.04
N ASN A 361 -14.81 -15.03 -6.13
CA ASN A 361 -14.64 -16.45 -6.47
C ASN A 361 -13.24 -16.72 -7.07
N ARG A 362 -12.90 -17.99 -7.32
CA ARG A 362 -11.61 -18.38 -7.93
C ARG A 362 -11.33 -17.68 -9.26
N ALA A 363 -12.36 -17.49 -10.10
CA ALA A 363 -12.20 -16.83 -11.39
C ALA A 363 -11.82 -15.35 -11.22
N ARG A 364 -12.47 -14.63 -10.29
CA ARG A 364 -12.14 -13.25 -9.93
C ARG A 364 -10.75 -13.13 -9.34
N PHE A 365 -10.33 -14.04 -8.45
CA PHE A 365 -8.95 -14.05 -7.97
C PHE A 365 -7.93 -14.25 -9.09
N SER A 366 -8.21 -15.14 -10.05
CA SER A 366 -7.36 -15.35 -11.23
C SER A 366 -7.30 -14.11 -12.13
N ALA A 367 -8.44 -13.49 -12.43
CA ALA A 367 -8.50 -12.25 -13.20
C ALA A 367 -7.75 -11.11 -12.50
N LEU A 368 -7.93 -10.97 -11.18
CA LEU A 368 -7.24 -9.98 -10.36
C LEU A 368 -5.71 -10.13 -10.41
N ARG A 369 -5.20 -11.36 -10.29
CA ARG A 369 -3.76 -11.66 -10.41
C ARG A 369 -3.21 -11.24 -11.78
N LYS A 370 -3.91 -11.59 -12.87
CA LYS A 370 -3.53 -11.21 -14.23
C LYS A 370 -3.53 -9.68 -14.42
N TYR A 371 -4.58 -9.00 -13.95
CA TYR A 371 -4.70 -7.56 -14.02
C TYR A 371 -3.56 -6.84 -13.30
N VAL A 372 -3.26 -7.26 -12.05
CA VAL A 372 -2.16 -6.69 -11.26
C VAL A 372 -0.81 -6.91 -11.95
N ARG A 373 -0.57 -8.09 -12.54
CA ARG A 373 0.63 -8.34 -13.36
C ARG A 373 0.73 -7.39 -14.55
N GLY A 374 -0.39 -7.11 -15.22
CA GLY A 374 -0.50 -6.12 -16.30
C GLY A 374 -0.14 -4.70 -15.84
N LYS A 375 -0.69 -4.26 -14.70
CA LYS A 375 -0.36 -2.96 -14.10
C LYS A 375 1.13 -2.82 -13.77
N LEU A 376 1.71 -3.82 -13.13
CA LEU A 376 3.15 -3.83 -12.81
C LEU A 376 4.01 -3.78 -14.09
N ARG A 377 3.61 -4.50 -15.14
CA ARG A 377 4.28 -4.45 -16.44
C ARG A 377 4.19 -3.06 -17.05
N GLN A 378 3.01 -2.44 -17.05
CA GLN A 378 2.81 -1.09 -17.57
C GLN A 378 3.68 -0.07 -16.81
N ALA A 379 3.63 -0.06 -15.48
CA ALA A 379 4.45 0.80 -14.66
C ALA A 379 5.95 0.63 -14.98
N GLY A 380 6.42 -0.61 -15.09
CA GLY A 380 7.80 -0.91 -15.44
C GLY A 380 8.22 -0.36 -16.82
N LEU A 381 7.36 -0.49 -17.83
CA LEU A 381 7.60 0.06 -19.17
C LEU A 381 7.68 1.58 -19.14
N GLU A 382 6.72 2.24 -18.49
CA GLU A 382 6.67 3.70 -18.44
C GLU A 382 7.86 4.31 -17.67
N ILE A 383 8.29 3.66 -16.58
CA ILE A 383 9.49 4.03 -15.83
C ILE A 383 10.72 3.97 -16.73
N LEU A 384 10.89 2.87 -17.49
CA LEU A 384 12.05 2.69 -18.37
C LEU A 384 11.99 3.56 -19.64
N ASP A 385 10.81 3.99 -20.06
CA ASP A 385 10.64 5.02 -21.09
C ASP A 385 10.98 6.44 -20.58
N GLY A 386 11.18 6.59 -19.26
CA GLY A 386 11.60 7.83 -18.63
C GLY A 386 10.46 8.80 -18.35
N ARG A 387 9.24 8.28 -18.12
CA ARG A 387 8.11 9.10 -17.68
C ARG A 387 8.29 9.50 -16.22
N THR A 388 8.26 10.81 -15.97
CA THR A 388 8.46 11.40 -14.63
C THR A 388 7.51 12.58 -14.45
N GLU A 389 6.24 12.41 -14.80
CA GLU A 389 5.29 13.51 -14.77
C GLU A 389 4.90 13.87 -13.33
N ALA A 390 4.81 15.17 -13.06
CA ALA A 390 4.31 15.70 -11.79
C ALA A 390 2.78 15.77 -11.85
N SER A 391 2.16 14.60 -11.96
CA SER A 391 0.71 14.40 -12.06
C SER A 391 0.21 13.55 -10.88
N PRO A 392 0.17 14.11 -9.65
CA PRO A 392 -0.27 13.37 -8.48
C PRO A 392 -1.73 12.95 -8.63
N TYR A 393 -2.07 11.75 -8.15
CA TYR A 393 -3.47 11.33 -8.14
C TYR A 393 -4.31 12.17 -7.18
N LYS A 394 -5.61 12.23 -7.47
CA LYS A 394 -6.63 12.74 -6.56
C LYS A 394 -7.86 11.84 -6.60
N GLN A 395 -8.27 11.34 -5.43
CA GLN A 395 -9.48 10.54 -5.24
C GLN A 395 -10.31 11.16 -4.12
N GLY A 396 -11.43 11.77 -4.49
CA GLY A 396 -12.24 12.56 -3.57
C GLY A 396 -11.43 13.69 -2.91
N LYS A 397 -11.19 13.57 -1.60
CA LYS A 397 -10.39 14.52 -0.80
C LYS A 397 -8.92 14.12 -0.65
N ARG A 398 -8.56 12.87 -0.90
CA ARG A 398 -7.20 12.34 -0.73
C ARG A 398 -6.36 12.60 -1.97
N THR A 399 -5.08 12.88 -1.79
CA THR A 399 -4.13 13.10 -2.88
C THR A 399 -2.80 12.41 -2.61
N ALA A 400 -2.04 12.13 -3.67
CA ALA A 400 -0.66 11.65 -3.53
C ALA A 400 0.25 12.62 -2.76
N CYS A 401 -0.15 13.89 -2.68
CA CYS A 401 0.63 14.95 -2.04
C CYS A 401 0.49 14.98 -0.52
N ASP A 402 -0.55 14.35 0.07
CA ASP A 402 -0.93 14.51 1.48
C ASP A 402 0.22 14.17 2.46
N TYR A 403 1.05 13.18 2.09
CA TYR A 403 2.22 12.73 2.86
C TYR A 403 3.51 12.72 2.04
N CYS A 404 3.56 13.46 0.92
CA CYS A 404 4.72 13.47 0.04
C CYS A 404 5.84 14.36 0.61
N PRO A 405 7.05 13.82 0.87
CA PRO A 405 8.16 14.62 1.39
C PRO A 405 8.75 15.56 0.34
N TYR A 406 8.38 15.39 -0.94
CA TYR A 406 8.98 16.08 -2.08
C TYR A 406 8.18 17.30 -2.58
N HIS A 407 7.15 17.74 -1.84
CA HIS A 407 6.30 18.87 -2.26
C HIS A 407 7.10 20.16 -2.52
N GLY A 408 8.16 20.40 -1.76
CA GLY A 408 9.05 21.57 -1.93
C GLY A 408 9.97 21.50 -3.16
N ILE A 409 10.03 20.35 -3.84
CA ILE A 409 10.93 20.11 -4.99
C ILE A 409 10.13 20.08 -6.29
N CYS A 410 8.95 19.45 -6.30
CA CYS A 410 8.22 19.19 -7.55
C CYS A 410 7.62 20.43 -8.21
N GLY A 411 7.46 21.54 -7.49
CA GLY A 411 6.90 22.78 -8.04
C GLY A 411 5.45 22.66 -8.50
N PHE A 412 4.74 21.58 -8.13
CA PHE A 412 3.34 21.37 -8.47
C PHE A 412 2.47 22.48 -7.88
N ASP A 413 1.92 23.32 -8.75
CA ASP A 413 1.02 24.41 -8.38
C ASP A 413 -0.11 24.51 -9.40
N ARG A 414 -1.34 24.31 -8.94
CA ARG A 414 -2.57 24.34 -9.76
C ARG A 414 -2.89 25.72 -10.32
N ASN A 415 -2.26 26.77 -9.79
CA ASN A 415 -2.39 28.12 -10.34
C ASN A 415 -1.49 28.33 -11.57
N LEU A 416 -0.55 27.42 -11.82
CA LEU A 416 0.31 27.44 -13.00
C LEU A 416 -0.26 26.54 -14.10
N PRO A 417 -0.29 27.02 -15.36
CA PRO A 417 -0.71 26.21 -16.49
C PRO A 417 0.10 24.91 -16.62
N GLY A 418 -0.54 23.85 -17.08
CA GLY A 418 0.07 22.53 -17.30
C GLY A 418 0.06 21.61 -16.08
N TYR A 419 -0.04 22.12 -14.85
CA TYR A 419 -0.23 21.28 -13.67
C TYR A 419 -1.70 20.98 -13.43
N ASP A 420 -2.05 19.70 -13.31
CA ASP A 420 -3.34 19.27 -12.79
C ASP A 420 -3.21 17.92 -12.08
N PHE A 421 -4.21 17.57 -11.28
CA PHE A 421 -4.30 16.26 -10.67
C PHE A 421 -4.77 15.22 -11.69
N ASN A 422 -4.21 14.01 -11.60
CA ASN A 422 -4.84 12.83 -12.19
C ASN A 422 -6.07 12.44 -11.34
N ARG A 423 -7.27 12.80 -11.80
CA ARG A 423 -8.52 12.57 -11.05
C ARG A 423 -9.01 11.15 -11.26
N LEU A 424 -8.86 10.34 -10.21
CA LEU A 424 -9.36 8.98 -10.18
C LEU A 424 -10.88 9.02 -9.98
N ARG A 425 -11.62 8.35 -10.87
CA ARG A 425 -13.08 8.28 -10.81
C ARG A 425 -13.49 7.33 -9.70
N ASP A 426 -14.61 7.64 -9.06
CA ASP A 426 -15.28 6.70 -8.15
C ASP A 426 -16.05 5.69 -9.01
N ILE A 427 -15.53 4.47 -9.11
CA ILE A 427 -16.07 3.39 -9.93
C ILE A 427 -16.66 2.33 -8.99
N LYS A 428 -17.85 1.83 -9.32
CA LYS A 428 -18.48 0.78 -8.51
C LYS A 428 -17.71 -0.53 -8.64
N ALA A 429 -17.77 -1.36 -7.60
CA ALA A 429 -17.07 -2.64 -7.57
C ALA A 429 -17.48 -3.56 -8.74
N GLU A 430 -18.76 -3.55 -9.14
CA GLU A 430 -19.25 -4.37 -10.25
C GLU A 430 -18.67 -3.95 -11.61
N ASP A 431 -18.50 -2.64 -11.83
CA ASP A 431 -17.89 -2.10 -13.05
C ASP A 431 -16.39 -2.42 -13.06
N ILE A 432 -15.71 -2.28 -11.91
CA ILE A 432 -14.29 -2.67 -11.78
C ILE A 432 -14.09 -4.15 -12.08
N TRP A 433 -14.93 -5.03 -11.52
CA TRP A 433 -14.85 -6.46 -11.82
C TRP A 433 -15.08 -6.75 -13.29
N SER A 434 -16.04 -6.07 -13.93
CA SER A 434 -16.31 -6.24 -15.36
C SER A 434 -15.10 -5.86 -16.22
N GLU A 435 -14.37 -4.79 -15.85
CA GLU A 435 -13.13 -4.41 -16.53
C GLU A 435 -11.99 -5.40 -16.27
N ILE A 436 -11.77 -5.80 -15.01
CA ILE A 436 -10.72 -6.77 -14.62
C ILE A 436 -10.94 -8.13 -15.30
N GLU A 437 -12.19 -8.59 -15.40
CA GLU A 437 -12.56 -9.84 -16.06
C GLU A 437 -12.49 -9.72 -17.59
N GLY A 438 -12.80 -8.54 -18.15
CA GLY A 438 -12.79 -8.24 -19.59
C GLY A 438 -11.39 -8.05 -20.19
N ASP A 439 -10.46 -7.44 -19.45
CA ASP A 439 -9.04 -7.30 -19.84
C ASP A 439 -8.32 -8.65 -19.97
N GLY A 440 -8.90 -9.72 -19.39
CA GLY A 440 -8.40 -11.09 -19.54
C GLY A 440 -8.55 -11.70 -20.95
N GLY A 441 -9.12 -10.94 -21.90
CA GLY A 441 -9.40 -11.37 -23.28
C GLY A 441 -8.47 -10.82 -24.37
N GLU A 442 -7.54 -9.91 -24.08
CA GLU A 442 -6.49 -9.55 -25.05
C GLU A 442 -5.32 -10.54 -24.93
N GLU A 443 -5.42 -11.61 -25.74
CA GLU A 443 -4.43 -12.65 -25.91
C GLU A 443 -3.02 -12.09 -26.17
N GLU A 444 -2.03 -12.67 -25.49
CA GLU A 444 -0.62 -12.61 -25.85
C GLU A 444 -0.46 -12.98 -27.34
N ILE A 445 0.03 -12.03 -28.14
CA ILE A 445 0.67 -12.29 -29.44
C ILE A 445 2.18 -12.15 -29.27
#